data_AF-A0A1X2GLJ7-F1
#
_entry.id   AF-A0A1X2GLJ7-F1
#
_cell.length_a   1.000
_cell.length_b   1.000
_cell.length_c   1.000
_cell.angle_alpha   90.00
_cell.angle_beta   90.00
_cell.angle_gamma   90.00
#
_symmetry.space_group_name_H-M   'P 1'
#
loop_
_entity.id
_entity.type
_entity.pdbx_description
1 polymer ?
#
loop_
_entity_poly.entity_id
_entity_poly.type
_entity_poly.pdbx_seq_one_letter_code
_entity_poly.pdbx_strand_id
1 'polypeptide(L)'
;MVSSVMRHDPVPFVTSRQSGLPAGRPVHCYVYGPPCAMSLELAEYCGQGLVTSVVHGYDIVSCLSFGLVKDLKNVATSLHEETRTAEDIIRRIIARYNRQSASASRANNDPSSPASPLDPHPNAVNAEDLDDDQWFWATIKTMRADMRSEKLYPPMTVYYVESVPQLIKDPLHYSQAQAPNYATRQSKHRKAHMTTLTLIGDIQSRFSEINFSRSMFVDHTPLLYERAIRNLCRGYFGQDTAYETS
;
A
#
# COMPACT_ATOMS: atom_id res chain seq x y z
N MET A 1 51.17 0.10 -20.82
CA MET A 1 49.97 0.43 -20.05
C MET A 1 48.89 -0.57 -20.40
N VAL A 2 48.71 -1.59 -19.56
CA VAL A 2 47.67 -2.61 -19.79
C VAL A 2 46.38 -2.06 -19.21
N SER A 3 45.45 -1.70 -20.10
CA SER A 3 44.09 -1.33 -19.78
C SER A 3 43.42 -2.51 -19.07
N SER A 4 43.09 -2.33 -17.78
CA SER A 4 42.34 -3.29 -17.00
C SER A 4 40.88 -3.25 -17.44
N VAL A 5 40.56 -4.02 -18.47
CA VAL A 5 39.18 -4.42 -18.76
C VAL A 5 38.65 -5.12 -17.51
N MET A 6 37.73 -4.48 -16.79
CA MET A 6 36.98 -5.08 -15.69
C MET A 6 36.30 -6.34 -16.24
N ARG A 7 36.89 -7.50 -15.95
CA ARG A 7 36.25 -8.79 -16.16
C ARG A 7 35.08 -8.82 -15.18
N HIS A 8 33.86 -8.68 -15.69
CA HIS A 8 32.66 -8.90 -14.89
C HIS A 8 32.69 -10.34 -14.37
N ASP A 9 32.92 -10.49 -13.06
CA ASP A 9 32.61 -11.72 -12.35
C ASP A 9 31.10 -11.98 -12.51
N PRO A 10 30.63 -13.22 -12.75
CA PRO A 10 29.23 -13.51 -13.08
C PRO A 10 28.24 -13.25 -11.93
N VAL A 11 28.72 -12.78 -10.77
CA VAL A 11 27.93 -12.28 -9.64
C VAL A 11 28.72 -11.14 -8.98
N PRO A 12 28.27 -9.87 -9.05
CA PRO A 12 29.04 -8.72 -8.57
C PRO A 12 29.24 -8.70 -7.04
N PHE A 13 28.45 -9.50 -6.31
CA PHE A 13 28.43 -9.53 -4.85
C PHE A 13 28.95 -10.85 -4.32
N VAL A 14 30.21 -10.86 -3.88
CA VAL A 14 30.86 -12.03 -3.30
C VAL A 14 31.62 -11.68 -2.02
N THR A 15 31.83 -12.68 -1.17
CA THR A 15 32.67 -12.55 0.03
C THR A 15 34.12 -12.21 -0.33
N SER A 16 34.69 -11.23 0.37
CA SER A 16 36.09 -10.82 0.18
C SER A 16 37.06 -11.78 0.88
N ARG A 17 38.31 -11.84 0.41
CA ARG A 17 39.39 -12.57 1.10
C ARG A 17 39.71 -12.02 2.50
N GLN A 18 39.36 -10.77 2.76
CA GLN A 18 39.63 -10.08 4.03
C GLN A 18 38.49 -10.26 5.04
N SER A 19 37.34 -10.78 4.62
CA SER A 19 36.16 -10.94 5.47
C SER A 19 36.29 -12.02 6.55
N GLY A 20 37.28 -12.91 6.45
CA GLY A 20 37.40 -14.12 7.28
C GLY A 20 36.45 -15.25 6.84
N LEU A 21 35.61 -15.05 5.83
CA LEU A 21 34.77 -16.07 5.20
C LEU A 21 35.46 -16.67 3.96
N PRO A 22 35.07 -17.88 3.50
CA PRO A 22 35.55 -18.41 2.23
C PRO A 22 35.29 -17.41 1.11
N ALA A 23 36.34 -16.96 0.42
CA ALA A 23 36.25 -15.92 -0.60
C ALA A 23 35.51 -16.39 -1.86
N GLY A 24 34.91 -15.45 -2.59
CA GLY A 24 34.21 -15.74 -3.85
C GLY A 24 32.86 -16.43 -3.68
N ARG A 25 32.30 -16.45 -2.45
CA ARG A 25 30.95 -16.98 -2.21
C ARG A 25 29.93 -15.91 -2.54
N PRO A 26 28.91 -16.19 -3.38
CA PRO A 26 27.84 -15.25 -3.68
C PRO A 26 27.14 -14.78 -2.40
N VAL A 27 26.81 -13.49 -2.33
CA VAL A 27 26.10 -12.88 -1.20
C VAL A 27 24.79 -12.31 -1.71
N HIS A 28 23.70 -12.66 -1.04
CA HIS A 28 22.36 -12.12 -1.30
C HIS A 28 21.58 -11.99 0.01
N CYS A 29 20.73 -10.97 0.10
CA CYS A 29 19.92 -10.67 1.28
C CYS A 29 18.45 -10.47 0.90
N TYR A 30 17.55 -11.17 1.60
CA TYR A 30 16.12 -10.87 1.56
C TYR A 30 15.74 -10.00 2.74
N VAL A 31 15.03 -8.90 2.48
CA VAL A 31 14.55 -7.99 3.52
C VAL A 31 13.06 -7.76 3.39
N TYR A 32 12.37 -7.68 4.52
CA TYR A 32 10.91 -7.53 4.60
C TYR A 32 10.58 -6.27 5.39
N GLY A 33 9.81 -5.38 4.80
CA GLY A 33 9.48 -4.07 5.39
C GLY A 33 10.69 -3.19 5.73
N PRO A 34 11.77 -3.14 4.91
CA PRO A 34 12.94 -2.34 5.25
C PRO A 34 12.60 -0.84 5.25
N PRO A 35 13.13 -0.04 6.20
CA PRO A 35 12.98 1.40 6.13
C PRO A 35 13.76 1.99 4.95
N CYS A 36 13.39 3.21 4.57
CA CYS A 36 14.10 3.95 3.55
C CYS A 36 15.42 4.52 4.11
N ALA A 37 16.52 3.79 3.92
CA ALA A 37 17.82 4.10 4.51
C ALA A 37 18.96 4.32 3.49
N MET A 38 18.72 4.13 2.20
CA MET A 38 19.75 4.26 1.15
C MET A 38 19.49 5.47 0.25
N SER A 39 20.55 6.10 -0.25
CA SER A 39 20.40 7.02 -1.38
C SER A 39 19.92 6.24 -2.60
N LEU A 40 19.38 6.94 -3.61
CA LEU A 40 18.88 6.28 -4.83
C LEU A 40 19.97 5.45 -5.50
N GLU A 41 21.17 6.01 -5.68
CA GLU A 41 22.30 5.33 -6.33
C GLU A 41 22.74 4.09 -5.55
N LEU A 42 22.80 4.16 -4.21
CA LEU A 42 23.18 3.02 -3.38
C LEU A 42 22.10 1.94 -3.42
N ALA A 43 20.82 2.31 -3.35
CA ALA A 43 19.72 1.39 -3.53
C ALA A 43 19.86 0.73 -4.91
N GLU A 44 19.90 1.53 -5.99
CA GLU A 44 20.45 1.32 -7.33
C GLU A 44 21.34 0.08 -7.42
N TYR A 45 22.54 0.28 -6.88
CA TYR A 45 23.61 -0.69 -6.87
C TYR A 45 23.24 -1.98 -6.13
N CYS A 46 22.66 -1.90 -4.93
CA CYS A 46 22.26 -3.07 -4.16
C CYS A 46 21.18 -3.92 -4.88
N GLY A 47 20.33 -3.33 -5.69
CA GLY A 47 19.30 -4.04 -6.45
C GLY A 47 19.83 -4.85 -7.63
N GLN A 48 21.10 -4.67 -8.01
CA GLN A 48 21.74 -5.43 -9.09
C GLN A 48 22.07 -6.88 -8.71
N GLY A 49 21.51 -7.39 -7.60
CA GLY A 49 21.64 -8.77 -7.16
C GLY A 49 22.08 -8.95 -5.70
N LEU A 50 22.35 -7.88 -4.94
CA LEU A 50 22.73 -7.99 -3.53
C LEU A 50 21.51 -8.14 -2.63
N VAL A 51 20.47 -7.35 -2.87
CA VAL A 51 19.29 -7.29 -2.00
C VAL A 51 18.02 -7.55 -2.81
N THR A 52 17.05 -8.20 -2.19
CA THR A 52 15.67 -8.25 -2.64
C THR A 52 14.77 -7.87 -1.48
N SER A 53 13.98 -6.82 -1.68
CA SER A 53 13.09 -6.25 -0.69
C SER A 53 11.65 -6.63 -0.98
N VAL A 54 10.89 -6.93 0.06
CA VAL A 54 9.45 -7.16 -0.01
C VAL A 54 8.74 -6.15 0.89
N VAL A 55 7.71 -5.50 0.35
CA VAL A 55 6.88 -4.51 1.06
C VAL A 55 5.42 -4.94 0.98
N HIS A 56 4.73 -4.96 2.12
CA HIS A 56 3.34 -5.42 2.21
C HIS A 56 2.36 -4.25 2.39
N GLY A 57 1.34 -4.18 1.54
CA GLY A 57 0.20 -3.27 1.70
C GLY A 57 0.59 -1.81 1.95
N TYR A 58 0.08 -1.22 3.02
CA TYR A 58 0.37 0.17 3.37
C TYR A 58 1.45 0.30 4.45
N ASP A 59 2.38 -0.66 4.57
CA ASP A 59 3.48 -0.60 5.54
C ASP A 59 4.19 0.77 5.52
N ILE A 60 3.96 1.54 6.57
CA ILE A 60 4.52 2.88 6.72
C ILE A 60 6.04 2.86 6.79
N VAL A 61 6.63 1.84 7.43
CA VAL A 61 8.07 1.78 7.71
C VAL A 61 8.83 1.80 6.40
N SER A 62 8.32 1.08 5.40
CA SER A 62 8.89 1.03 4.06
C SER A 62 8.87 2.36 3.30
N CYS A 63 8.13 3.37 3.77
CA CYS A 63 8.14 4.74 3.25
C CYS A 63 8.94 5.71 4.15
N LEU A 64 9.30 5.34 5.37
CA LEU A 64 9.95 6.25 6.32
C LEU A 64 11.41 6.48 5.95
N SER A 65 11.67 7.62 5.32
CA SER A 65 13.01 8.19 5.18
C SER A 65 13.23 9.35 6.14
N PHE A 66 14.48 9.61 6.52
CA PHE A 66 14.82 10.76 7.36
C PHE A 66 14.33 12.09 6.76
N GLY A 67 14.50 12.28 5.44
CA GLY A 67 14.01 13.47 4.75
C GLY A 67 12.48 13.57 4.76
N LEU A 68 11.76 12.46 4.61
CA LEU A 68 10.30 12.48 4.68
C LEU A 68 9.79 12.84 6.09
N VAL A 69 10.43 12.31 7.13
CA VAL A 69 10.12 12.67 8.53
C VAL A 69 10.39 14.15 8.79
N LYS A 70 11.50 14.68 8.28
CA LYS A 70 11.83 16.12 8.38
C LYS A 70 10.78 16.99 7.70
N ASP A 71 10.35 16.61 6.50
CA ASP A 71 9.33 17.36 5.77
C ASP A 71 7.98 17.31 6.46
N LEU A 72 7.55 16.15 6.97
CA LEU A 72 6.32 16.03 7.75
C LEU A 72 6.36 16.88 9.03
N LYS A 73 7.51 16.92 9.71
CA LYS A 73 7.73 17.81 10.84
C LYS A 73 7.55 19.26 10.42
N ASN A 74 8.17 19.67 9.31
CA ASN A 74 8.06 21.06 8.83
C ASN A 74 6.60 21.42 8.49
N VAL A 75 5.88 20.55 7.79
CA VAL A 75 4.45 20.73 7.50
C VAL A 75 3.64 20.88 8.79
N ALA A 76 3.91 20.06 9.82
CA ALA A 76 3.24 20.17 11.10
C ALA A 76 3.55 21.50 11.82
N THR A 77 4.79 21.99 11.74
CA THR A 77 5.17 23.30 12.28
C THR A 77 4.47 24.43 11.53
N SER A 78 4.46 24.41 10.19
CA SER A 78 3.78 25.44 9.39
C SER A 78 2.29 25.47 9.66
N LEU A 79 1.64 24.31 9.79
CA LEU A 79 0.23 24.22 10.18
C LEU A 79 -0.05 24.74 11.60
N HIS A 80 0.90 24.55 12.52
CA HIS A 80 0.79 25.09 13.87
C HIS A 80 0.87 26.63 13.88
N GLU A 81 1.79 27.19 13.09
CA GLU A 81 1.96 28.65 12.94
C GLU A 81 0.80 29.29 12.16
N GLU A 82 0.28 28.61 11.14
CA GLU A 82 -0.86 29.05 10.33
C GLU A 82 -2.20 28.55 10.89
N THR A 83 -2.56 29.01 12.09
CA THR A 83 -3.78 28.54 12.80
C THR A 83 -5.06 28.64 11.95
N ARG A 84 -5.19 29.69 11.11
CA ARG A 84 -6.36 29.86 10.23
C ARG A 84 -6.49 28.74 9.19
N THR A 85 -5.40 28.38 8.53
CA THR A 85 -5.36 27.29 7.55
C THR A 85 -5.76 25.97 8.23
N ALA A 86 -5.20 25.69 9.40
CA ALA A 86 -5.52 24.48 10.17
C ALA A 86 -7.01 24.43 10.59
N GLU A 87 -7.56 25.54 11.09
CA GLU A 87 -8.97 25.65 11.41
C GLU A 87 -9.87 25.41 10.20
N ASP A 88 -9.54 25.98 9.04
CA ASP A 88 -10.33 25.81 7.81
C ASP A 88 -10.31 24.35 7.33
N ILE A 89 -9.16 23.66 7.43
CA ILE A 89 -9.07 22.21 7.16
C ILE A 89 -10.05 21.44 8.05
N ILE A 90 -10.00 21.68 9.37
CA ILE A 90 -10.84 20.97 10.35
C ILE A 90 -12.32 21.27 10.10
N ARG A 91 -12.67 22.55 9.88
CA ARG A 91 -14.05 22.99 9.61
C ARG A 91 -14.62 22.30 8.38
N ARG A 92 -13.88 22.26 7.26
CA ARG A 92 -14.33 21.58 6.03
C ARG A 92 -14.48 20.07 6.21
N ILE A 93 -13.56 19.42 6.93
CA ILE A 93 -13.66 17.97 7.24
C ILE A 93 -14.91 17.66 8.06
N ILE A 94 -15.18 18.43 9.12
CA ILE A 94 -16.36 18.25 9.97
C ILE A 94 -17.64 18.50 9.17
N ALA A 95 -17.69 19.58 8.38
CA ALA A 95 -18.84 19.88 7.54
C ALA A 95 -19.15 18.73 6.55
N ARG A 96 -18.11 18.19 5.90
CA ARG A 96 -18.23 17.03 5.00
C ARG A 96 -18.78 15.80 5.71
N TYR A 97 -18.26 15.46 6.89
CA TYR A 97 -18.73 14.32 7.67
C TYR A 97 -20.22 14.46 8.07
N ASN A 98 -20.63 15.66 8.48
CA ASN A 98 -22.02 15.96 8.82
C ASN A 98 -22.95 15.83 7.61
N ARG A 99 -22.55 16.34 6.43
CA ARG A 99 -23.32 16.20 5.19
C ARG A 99 -23.51 14.73 4.79
N GLN A 100 -22.46 13.91 4.87
CA GLN A 100 -22.53 12.48 4.57
C GLN A 100 -23.43 11.71 5.55
N SER A 101 -23.42 12.09 6.83
CA SER A 101 -24.30 11.50 7.84
C SER A 101 -25.77 11.89 7.63
N ALA A 102 -26.02 13.13 7.20
CA ALA A 102 -27.35 13.63 6.87
C ALA A 102 -27.93 12.97 5.59
N SER A 103 -27.11 12.74 4.55
CA SER A 103 -27.55 12.05 3.35
C SER A 103 -27.86 10.57 3.60
N ALA A 104 -27.04 9.88 4.41
CA ALA A 104 -27.28 8.49 4.81
C ALA A 104 -28.56 8.32 5.65
N SER A 105 -28.84 9.26 6.56
CA SER A 105 -30.07 9.23 7.37
C SER A 105 -31.34 9.53 6.57
N ARG A 106 -31.26 10.43 5.57
CA ARG A 106 -32.39 10.67 4.63
C ARG A 106 -32.68 9.45 3.76
N ALA A 107 -31.65 8.77 3.25
CA ALA A 107 -31.81 7.56 2.45
C ALA A 107 -32.49 6.40 3.23
N ASN A 108 -32.32 6.34 4.55
CA ASN A 108 -32.94 5.33 5.40
C ASN A 108 -34.39 5.65 5.81
N ASN A 109 -34.80 6.93 5.79
CA ASN A 109 -36.10 7.39 6.29
C ASN A 109 -37.18 7.52 5.20
N ASP A 110 -36.82 7.50 3.92
CA ASP A 110 -37.80 7.51 2.81
C ASP A 110 -37.51 6.37 1.81
N PRO A 111 -38.13 5.19 1.99
CA PRO A 111 -38.05 4.08 1.03
C PRO A 111 -38.93 4.27 -0.22
N SER A 112 -39.73 5.34 -0.28
CA SER A 112 -40.78 5.55 -1.30
C SER A 112 -40.40 6.54 -2.40
N SER A 113 -39.24 7.18 -2.29
CA SER A 113 -38.61 7.86 -3.42
C SER A 113 -38.25 6.82 -4.49
N PRO A 114 -38.74 6.93 -5.74
CA PRO A 114 -38.56 5.88 -6.73
C PRO A 114 -37.08 5.69 -7.02
N ALA A 115 -36.55 4.54 -6.61
CA ALA A 115 -35.37 3.99 -7.24
C ALA A 115 -35.75 3.63 -8.68
N SER A 116 -35.70 4.59 -9.60
CA SER A 116 -35.80 4.33 -11.04
C SER A 116 -34.64 3.42 -11.44
N PRO A 117 -34.87 2.14 -11.80
CA PRO A 117 -33.78 1.18 -12.02
C PRO A 117 -33.11 1.28 -13.39
N LEU A 118 -33.24 2.39 -14.14
CA LEU A 118 -32.82 2.43 -15.55
C LEU A 118 -31.91 3.58 -16.00
N ASP A 119 -31.47 4.49 -15.12
CA ASP A 119 -30.46 5.48 -15.49
C ASP A 119 -29.22 5.34 -14.60
N PRO A 120 -28.06 4.91 -15.13
CA PRO A 120 -26.79 5.00 -14.43
C PRO A 120 -26.34 6.46 -14.42
N HIS A 121 -27.10 7.34 -13.77
CA HIS A 121 -26.63 8.68 -13.49
C HIS A 121 -25.61 8.55 -12.35
N PRO A 122 -24.36 9.03 -12.51
CA PRO A 122 -23.43 9.06 -11.40
C PRO A 122 -24.10 9.84 -10.27
N ASN A 123 -23.98 9.35 -9.03
CA ASN A 123 -24.33 10.07 -7.81
C ASN A 123 -24.16 11.57 -8.07
N ALA A 124 -25.24 12.36 -7.99
CA ALA A 124 -25.14 13.81 -8.23
C ALA A 124 -24.10 14.35 -7.25
N VAL A 125 -22.87 14.54 -7.73
CA VAL A 125 -21.75 14.91 -6.88
C VAL A 125 -22.06 16.33 -6.45
N ASN A 126 -22.23 16.54 -5.16
CA ASN A 126 -22.58 17.84 -4.63
C ASN A 126 -21.50 18.84 -5.07
N ALA A 127 -21.90 19.96 -5.69
CA ALA A 127 -20.97 20.98 -6.18
C ALA A 127 -20.08 21.52 -5.05
N GLU A 128 -20.60 21.55 -3.81
CA GLU A 128 -19.82 21.90 -2.62
C GLU A 128 -18.74 20.87 -2.29
N ASP A 129 -19.02 19.57 -2.46
CA ASP A 129 -18.03 18.52 -2.20
C ASP A 129 -16.93 18.53 -3.27
N LEU A 130 -17.25 18.89 -4.52
CA LEU A 130 -16.27 19.12 -5.58
C LEU A 130 -15.38 20.34 -5.30
N ASP A 131 -15.96 21.43 -4.81
CA ASP A 131 -15.19 22.62 -4.39
C ASP A 131 -14.27 22.29 -3.22
N ASP A 132 -14.77 21.58 -2.21
CA ASP A 132 -13.98 21.10 -1.09
C ASP A 132 -12.83 20.20 -1.56
N ASP A 133 -13.08 19.24 -2.47
CA ASP A 133 -12.05 18.35 -3.03
C ASP A 133 -10.99 19.14 -3.80
N GLN A 134 -11.39 20.13 -4.60
CA GLN A 134 -10.46 21.01 -5.31
C GLN A 134 -9.61 21.85 -4.34
N TRP A 135 -10.22 22.37 -3.28
CA TRP A 135 -9.53 23.13 -2.24
C TRP A 135 -8.54 22.24 -1.46
N PHE A 136 -8.95 21.05 -1.02
CA PHE A 136 -8.06 20.10 -0.33
C PHE A 136 -6.89 19.70 -1.22
N TRP A 137 -7.13 19.48 -2.51
CA TRP A 137 -6.07 19.15 -3.46
C TRP A 137 -5.06 20.29 -3.61
N ALA A 138 -5.53 21.54 -3.69
CA ALA A 138 -4.66 22.71 -3.72
C ALA A 138 -3.84 22.83 -2.42
N THR A 139 -4.46 22.64 -1.26
CA THR A 139 -3.79 22.65 0.05
C THR A 139 -2.72 21.57 0.13
N ILE A 140 -3.01 20.32 -0.28
CA ILE A 140 -2.04 19.22 -0.32
C ILE A 140 -0.87 19.56 -1.26
N LYS A 141 -1.15 20.10 -2.45
CA LYS A 141 -0.11 20.52 -3.39
C LYS A 141 0.82 21.57 -2.81
N THR A 142 0.27 22.57 -2.12
CA THR A 142 1.06 23.61 -1.44
C THR A 142 1.95 23.00 -0.37
N MET A 143 1.42 22.12 0.48
CA MET A 143 2.23 21.42 1.49
C MET A 143 3.33 20.57 0.85
N ARG A 144 3.02 19.82 -0.20
CA ARG A 144 4.00 19.01 -0.95
C ARG A 144 5.10 19.85 -1.59
N ALA A 145 4.79 21.06 -2.06
CA ALA A 145 5.79 21.95 -2.65
C ALA A 145 6.89 22.34 -1.65
N ASP A 146 6.59 22.33 -0.35
CA ASP A 146 7.56 22.61 0.71
C ASP A 146 8.35 21.36 1.15
N MET A 147 7.94 20.16 0.75
CA MET A 147 8.59 18.89 1.09
C MET A 147 9.87 18.65 0.26
N ARG A 148 10.92 19.43 0.54
CA ARG A 148 12.13 19.50 -0.28
C ARG A 148 13.32 18.70 0.26
N SER A 149 13.18 18.01 1.39
CA SER A 149 14.29 17.23 1.96
C SER A 149 14.64 16.04 1.06
N GLU A 150 15.93 15.70 1.00
CA GLU A 150 16.40 14.52 0.26
C GLU A 150 15.75 13.24 0.79
N LYS A 151 15.16 12.46 -0.12
CA LYS A 151 14.50 11.20 0.20
C LYS A 151 15.49 10.06 0.09
N LEU A 152 15.41 9.15 1.07
CA LEU A 152 16.08 7.86 1.01
C LEU A 152 15.06 6.81 0.56
N TYR A 153 15.56 5.64 0.19
CA TYR A 153 14.80 4.56 -0.42
C TYR A 153 15.11 3.23 0.26
N PRO A 154 14.20 2.25 0.19
CA PRO A 154 14.52 0.90 0.63
C PRO A 154 15.66 0.33 -0.24
N PRO A 155 16.43 -0.64 0.26
CA PRO A 155 17.35 -1.41 -0.57
C PRO A 155 16.59 -2.00 -1.78
N MET A 156 17.10 -1.92 -3.00
CA MET A 156 16.23 -2.16 -4.17
C MET A 156 16.30 -3.56 -4.77
N THR A 157 15.61 -3.76 -5.90
CA THR A 157 14.68 -4.88 -6.19
C THR A 157 13.56 -4.98 -5.17
N VAL A 158 12.54 -4.13 -5.32
CA VAL A 158 11.39 -4.11 -4.41
C VAL A 158 10.17 -4.79 -5.03
N TYR A 159 9.74 -5.87 -4.40
CA TYR A 159 8.45 -6.49 -4.67
C TYR A 159 7.40 -5.98 -3.70
N TYR A 160 6.31 -5.47 -4.25
CA TYR A 160 5.13 -5.08 -3.51
C TYR A 160 4.15 -6.26 -3.45
N VAL A 161 3.80 -6.69 -2.25
CA VAL A 161 2.81 -7.75 -2.01
C VAL A 161 1.56 -7.15 -1.37
N GLU A 162 0.40 -7.51 -1.89
CA GLU A 162 -0.89 -7.08 -1.34
C GLU A 162 -1.84 -8.27 -1.27
N SER A 163 -2.62 -8.37 -0.19
CA SER A 163 -3.62 -9.42 -0.03
C SER A 163 -4.98 -8.82 0.30
N VAL A 164 -5.84 -8.71 -0.71
CA VAL A 164 -7.16 -8.09 -0.58
C VAL A 164 -8.23 -9.17 -0.36
N PRO A 165 -9.05 -9.09 0.71
CA PRO A 165 -10.13 -10.03 0.91
C PRO A 165 -11.20 -9.88 -0.18
N GLN A 166 -11.60 -11.01 -0.76
CA GLN A 166 -12.64 -11.11 -1.78
C GLN A 166 -13.83 -11.89 -1.21
N LEU A 167 -15.05 -11.37 -1.46
CA LEU A 167 -16.26 -12.15 -1.25
C LEU A 167 -16.53 -12.98 -2.51
N ILE A 168 -16.31 -14.28 -2.43
CA ILE A 168 -16.78 -15.19 -3.48
C ILE A 168 -18.27 -15.42 -3.25
N LYS A 169 -19.09 -14.98 -4.22
CA LYS A 169 -20.47 -15.43 -4.35
C LYS A 169 -20.45 -16.81 -5.00
N ASP A 170 -21.04 -17.79 -4.34
CA ASP A 170 -21.09 -19.16 -4.84
C ASP A 170 -21.87 -19.20 -6.17
N PRO A 171 -21.27 -19.57 -7.31
CA PRO A 171 -21.94 -19.53 -8.62
C PRO A 171 -23.05 -20.58 -8.78
N LEU A 172 -23.19 -21.53 -7.84
CA LEU A 172 -24.09 -22.69 -7.96
C LEU A 172 -25.55 -22.46 -7.54
N HIS A 173 -26.00 -21.21 -7.39
CA HIS A 173 -27.40 -20.90 -7.07
C HIS A 173 -28.18 -20.19 -8.19
N TYR A 174 -27.88 -20.51 -9.46
CA TYR A 174 -28.69 -20.17 -10.63
C TYR A 174 -29.37 -21.40 -11.27
N SER A 175 -29.89 -22.34 -10.47
CA SER A 175 -30.80 -23.36 -10.96
C SER A 175 -31.55 -24.09 -9.84
N GLN A 176 -32.56 -23.45 -9.26
CA GLN A 176 -33.86 -24.08 -9.00
C GLN A 176 -34.79 -23.09 -8.30
N ALA A 177 -35.78 -22.63 -9.06
CA ALA A 177 -37.01 -22.13 -8.47
C ALA A 177 -37.76 -23.30 -7.81
N GLN A 178 -38.48 -22.97 -6.73
CA GLN A 178 -39.55 -23.74 -6.06
C GLN A 178 -39.12 -24.77 -4.99
N ALA A 179 -38.99 -24.28 -3.75
CA ALA A 179 -39.57 -24.93 -2.56
C ALA A 179 -39.72 -23.90 -1.42
N PRO A 180 -40.90 -23.78 -0.78
CA PRO A 180 -41.07 -22.93 0.40
C PRO A 180 -40.74 -23.76 1.63
N ASN A 181 -39.56 -23.57 2.21
CA ASN A 181 -39.30 -24.02 3.58
C ASN A 181 -38.44 -22.99 4.29
N TYR A 182 -39.00 -22.45 5.37
CA TYR A 182 -38.35 -21.59 6.34
C TYR A 182 -37.24 -22.36 7.06
N ALA A 183 -36.07 -22.43 6.45
CA ALA A 183 -34.83 -22.78 7.10
C ALA A 183 -33.84 -21.64 6.85
N THR A 184 -33.32 -21.09 7.94
CA THR A 184 -32.37 -19.98 8.03
C THR A 184 -31.29 -20.08 6.94
N ARG A 185 -31.44 -19.29 5.87
CA ARG A 185 -30.49 -19.18 4.75
C ARG A 185 -29.23 -18.47 5.24
N GLN A 186 -28.36 -19.17 5.99
CA GLN A 186 -26.99 -18.73 6.19
C GLN A 186 -26.26 -18.91 4.86
N SER A 187 -26.18 -17.85 4.07
CA SER A 187 -25.24 -17.79 2.95
C SER A 187 -23.82 -17.97 3.52
N LYS A 188 -23.24 -19.17 3.37
CA LYS A 188 -21.86 -19.47 3.73
C LYS A 188 -20.92 -18.83 2.71
N HIS A 189 -20.78 -17.51 2.76
CA HIS A 189 -19.76 -16.82 1.97
C HIS A 189 -18.38 -17.34 2.36
N ARG A 190 -17.64 -17.94 1.41
CA ARG A 190 -16.23 -18.27 1.61
C ARG A 190 -15.43 -16.98 1.45
N LYS A 191 -14.72 -16.58 2.51
CA LYS A 191 -13.72 -15.50 2.43
C LYS A 191 -12.54 -16.03 1.62
N ALA A 192 -12.29 -15.45 0.46
CA ALA A 192 -11.08 -15.68 -0.31
C ALA A 192 -10.19 -14.45 -0.22
N HIS A 193 -8.93 -14.58 -0.61
CA HIS A 193 -8.00 -13.46 -0.70
C HIS A 193 -7.39 -13.46 -2.10
N MET A 194 -7.45 -12.32 -2.78
CA MET A 194 -6.65 -12.08 -3.97
C MET A 194 -5.30 -11.53 -3.50
N THR A 195 -4.23 -12.28 -3.76
CA THR A 195 -2.88 -11.85 -3.42
C THR A 195 -2.08 -11.60 -4.69
N THR A 196 -1.45 -10.43 -4.77
CA THR A 196 -0.62 -10.01 -5.91
C THR A 196 0.82 -9.76 -5.46
N LEU A 197 1.77 -10.02 -6.36
CA LEU A 197 3.18 -9.64 -6.22
C LEU A 197 3.56 -8.82 -7.45
N THR A 198 3.99 -7.58 -7.23
CA THR A 198 4.32 -6.65 -8.31
C THR A 198 5.72 -6.11 -8.09
N LEU A 199 6.57 -6.18 -9.12
CA LEU A 199 7.86 -5.48 -9.10
C LEU A 199 7.62 -3.97 -9.25
N ILE A 200 8.16 -3.18 -8.32
CA ILE A 200 8.04 -1.72 -8.39
C ILE A 200 9.13 -1.16 -9.30
N GLY A 201 8.73 -0.52 -10.40
CA GLY A 201 9.63 0.15 -11.33
C GLY A 201 10.03 1.55 -10.87
N ASP A 202 9.06 2.37 -10.44
CA ASP A 202 9.30 3.73 -9.97
C ASP A 202 9.35 3.80 -8.43
N ILE A 203 10.54 3.52 -7.90
CA ILE A 203 10.84 3.54 -6.46
C ILE A 203 10.70 4.96 -5.89
N GLN A 204 11.12 5.97 -6.66
CA GLN A 204 11.10 7.34 -6.19
C GLN A 204 9.67 7.81 -5.93
N SER A 205 8.79 7.69 -6.91
CA SER A 205 7.39 8.08 -6.75
C SER A 205 6.68 7.26 -5.67
N ARG A 206 7.02 5.96 -5.53
CA ARG A 206 6.37 5.08 -4.55
C ARG A 206 6.74 5.41 -3.09
N PHE A 207 8.00 5.72 -2.83
CA PHE A 207 8.55 5.80 -1.46
C PHE A 207 8.94 7.22 -1.02
N SER A 208 8.74 8.24 -1.86
CA SER A 208 8.97 9.65 -1.48
C SER A 208 7.84 10.27 -0.67
N GLU A 209 6.71 9.56 -0.49
CA GLU A 209 5.55 10.02 0.28
C GLU A 209 4.97 8.89 1.14
N ILE A 210 4.25 9.28 2.20
CA ILE A 210 3.48 8.35 3.03
C ILE A 210 2.11 8.13 2.42
N ASN A 211 1.74 6.87 2.19
CA ASN A 211 0.37 6.48 1.88
C ASN A 211 -0.38 6.20 3.18
N PHE A 212 -1.16 7.19 3.65
CA PHE A 212 -1.95 7.04 4.87
C PHE A 212 -3.05 5.99 4.67
N SER A 213 -3.05 4.98 5.53
CA SER A 213 -4.07 3.94 5.59
C SER A 213 -4.35 3.55 7.03
N ARG A 214 -5.57 3.06 7.31
CA ARG A 214 -5.94 2.53 8.63
C ARG A 214 -5.07 1.35 9.04
N SER A 215 -4.55 0.59 8.08
CA SER A 215 -3.73 -0.60 8.31
C SER A 215 -2.23 -0.30 8.35
N MET A 216 -1.78 0.93 8.09
CA MET A 216 -0.37 1.22 7.77
C MET A 216 0.66 0.76 8.81
N PHE A 217 0.29 0.74 10.10
CA PHE A 217 1.15 0.23 11.18
C PHE A 217 1.02 -1.28 11.37
N VAL A 218 -0.18 -1.84 11.12
CA VAL A 218 -0.45 -3.27 11.25
C VAL A 218 0.17 -4.03 10.08
N ASP A 219 0.19 -3.43 8.88
CA ASP A 219 0.75 -4.01 7.66
C ASP A 219 2.26 -4.29 7.78
N HIS A 220 2.96 -3.59 8.68
CA HIS A 220 4.37 -3.84 9.02
C HIS A 220 4.59 -5.12 9.85
N THR A 221 3.54 -5.72 10.40
CA THR A 221 3.70 -6.88 11.29
C THR A 221 4.22 -8.11 10.51
N PRO A 222 5.23 -8.84 11.03
CA PRO A 222 5.78 -10.01 10.35
C PRO A 222 4.71 -11.06 9.98
N LEU A 223 3.68 -11.20 10.82
CA LEU A 223 2.56 -12.11 10.58
C LEU A 223 1.81 -11.81 9.27
N LEU A 224 1.66 -10.54 8.89
CA LEU A 224 0.95 -10.17 7.68
C LEU A 224 1.80 -10.40 6.42
N TYR A 225 3.11 -10.15 6.49
CA TYR A 225 4.04 -10.57 5.43
C TYR A 225 3.98 -12.07 5.21
N GLU A 226 4.10 -12.86 6.27
CA GLU A 226 4.04 -14.32 6.22
C GLU A 226 2.71 -14.81 5.62
N ARG A 227 1.58 -14.25 6.07
CA ARG A 227 0.25 -14.59 5.52
C ARG A 227 0.15 -14.25 4.04
N ALA A 228 0.62 -13.07 3.62
CA ALA A 228 0.57 -12.65 2.24
C ALA A 228 1.42 -13.57 1.35
N ILE A 229 2.66 -13.86 1.76
CA ILE A 229 3.56 -14.77 1.04
C ILE A 229 2.98 -16.18 0.99
N ARG A 230 2.42 -16.68 2.10
CA ARG A 230 1.75 -18.00 2.15
C ARG A 230 0.57 -18.07 1.17
N ASN A 231 -0.26 -17.04 1.11
CA ASN A 231 -1.36 -16.97 0.16
C ASN A 231 -0.83 -16.96 -1.29
N LEU A 232 0.31 -16.31 -1.53
CA LEU A 232 0.98 -16.31 -2.83
C LEU A 232 1.47 -17.71 -3.22
N CYS A 233 2.15 -18.40 -2.29
CA CYS A 233 2.62 -19.77 -2.50
C CYS A 233 1.47 -20.73 -2.74
N ARG A 234 0.37 -20.60 -1.99
CA ARG A 234 -0.86 -21.38 -2.19
C ARG A 234 -1.44 -21.18 -3.59
N GLY A 235 -1.61 -19.92 -4.00
CA GLY A 235 -2.17 -19.58 -5.31
C GLY A 235 -1.28 -19.99 -6.48
N TYR A 236 0.04 -19.88 -6.35
CA TYR A 236 0.98 -20.15 -7.44
C TYR A 236 1.39 -21.62 -7.53
N PHE A 237 1.71 -22.27 -6.41
CA PHE A 237 2.19 -23.66 -6.38
C PHE A 237 1.08 -24.69 -6.12
N GLY A 238 -0.13 -24.27 -5.77
CA GLY A 238 -1.21 -25.19 -5.41
C GLY A 238 -0.97 -25.97 -4.11
N GLN A 239 -0.07 -25.49 -3.24
CA GLN A 239 0.26 -26.16 -1.99
C GLN A 239 -0.59 -25.63 -0.82
N ASP A 240 -1.62 -26.38 -0.42
CA ASP A 240 -2.41 -26.05 0.78
C ASP A 240 -1.59 -26.18 2.09
N THR A 241 -0.59 -27.09 2.09
CA THR A 241 0.13 -27.60 3.26
C THR A 241 1.58 -27.12 3.40
N ALA A 242 2.03 -26.15 2.60
CA ALA A 242 3.46 -25.71 2.55
C ALA A 242 4.07 -25.28 3.90
N TYR A 243 3.25 -25.10 4.95
CA TYR A 243 3.68 -24.68 6.29
C TYR A 243 3.05 -25.51 7.43
N GLU A 244 2.48 -26.69 7.16
CA GLU A 244 1.86 -27.54 8.22
C GLU A 244 2.86 -28.42 8.98
N THR A 245 4.16 -28.33 8.69
CA THR A 245 5.20 -29.01 9.46
C THR A 245 6.18 -28.01 10.05
N SER A 246 5.94 -27.63 11.31
CA SER A 246 6.94 -27.30 12.35
C SER A 246 6.25 -27.36 13.71
#